data_AF-A0A3M2AWM2-F1
#
_entry.id   AF-A0A3M2AWM2-F1
#
_cell.length_a   1.000
_cell.length_b   1.000
_cell.length_c   1.000
_cell.angle_alpha   90.00
_cell.angle_beta   90.00
_cell.angle_gamma   90.00
#
_symmetry.space_group_name_H-M   'P 1'
#
loop_
_entity.id
_entity.type
_entity.pdbx_description
1 polymer ?
#
loop_
_entity_poly.entity_id
_entity_poly.type
_entity_poly.pdbx_seq_one_letter_code
_entity_poly.pdbx_strand_id
1 'polypeptide(L)'
;MHDAESTNRYQVAGVDDRERGFTREATISGSADGRYALRFRYERLVLTTTSHASEADALRDLIHQLHQRGYTQLRTRLHFRGTVYLGNQEEWVEYPDPLQGQKRGWKAWIRRLWKKDFGESPG
;
A
#
# COMPACT_ATOMS: atom_id res chain seq x y z
N MET A 1 -21.25 -3.83 -17.63
CA MET A 1 -21.39 -4.75 -16.49
C MET A 1 -20.18 -4.54 -15.60
N HIS A 2 -20.38 -4.48 -14.29
CA HIS A 2 -19.40 -4.02 -13.30
C HIS A 2 -18.37 -5.10 -12.96
N ASP A 3 -17.17 -5.07 -13.53
CA ASP A 3 -16.06 -5.94 -13.10
C ASP A 3 -15.31 -5.33 -11.90
N ALA A 4 -16.05 -4.98 -10.85
CA ALA A 4 -15.50 -4.34 -9.65
C ALA A 4 -15.09 -5.31 -8.54
N GLU A 5 -15.30 -6.62 -8.65
CA GLU A 5 -15.40 -7.48 -7.46
C GLU A 5 -14.38 -8.62 -7.30
N SER A 6 -13.31 -8.68 -8.09
CA SER A 6 -12.31 -9.77 -7.96
C SER A 6 -10.89 -9.27 -7.69
N THR A 7 -10.74 -8.21 -6.89
CA THR A 7 -9.41 -7.74 -6.51
C THR A 7 -9.03 -8.11 -5.06
N ASN A 8 -7.78 -8.54 -4.87
CA ASN A 8 -7.27 -8.88 -3.54
C ASN A 8 -7.24 -7.64 -2.64
N ARG A 9 -7.63 -7.83 -1.38
CA ARG A 9 -7.69 -6.77 -0.37
C ARG A 9 -6.93 -7.21 0.87
N TYR A 10 -6.10 -6.31 1.36
CA TYR A 10 -5.27 -6.51 2.53
C TYR A 10 -5.73 -5.59 3.65
N GLN A 11 -5.76 -6.08 4.88
CA GLN A 11 -5.76 -5.21 6.05
C GLN A 11 -4.34 -4.77 6.35
N VAL A 12 -4.16 -3.49 6.65
CA VAL A 12 -2.94 -2.88 7.15
C VAL A 12 -3.26 -2.32 8.52
N ALA A 13 -2.47 -2.69 9.52
CA ALA A 13 -2.60 -2.18 10.88
C ALA A 13 -1.25 -1.72 11.42
N GLY A 14 -1.28 -0.85 12.42
CA GLY A 14 -0.09 -0.39 13.12
C GLY A 14 -0.36 0.89 13.89
N VAL A 15 0.68 1.69 14.09
CA VAL A 15 0.63 2.95 14.82
C VAL A 15 0.95 4.09 13.84
N ASP A 16 0.12 5.14 13.84
CA ASP A 16 0.31 6.31 12.98
C ASP A 16 1.34 7.31 13.56
N ASP A 17 1.64 8.37 12.81
CA ASP A 17 2.61 9.41 13.21
C ASP A 17 2.21 10.19 14.47
N ARG A 18 0.98 10.01 14.95
CA ARG A 18 0.43 10.61 16.18
C ARG A 18 0.28 9.58 17.29
N GLU A 19 0.95 8.44 17.17
CA GLU A 19 0.93 7.35 18.14
C GLU A 19 -0.46 6.71 18.33
N ARG A 20 -1.36 6.85 17.34
CA ARG A 20 -2.69 6.24 17.37
C ARG A 20 -2.67 4.90 16.63
N GLY A 21 -3.25 3.88 17.25
CA GLY A 21 -3.48 2.60 16.58
C GLY A 21 -4.48 2.74 15.43
N PHE A 22 -4.20 2.10 14.30
CA PHE A 22 -5.11 2.05 13.15
C PHE A 22 -5.18 0.64 12.54
N THR A 23 -6.30 0.38 11.88
CA THR A 23 -6.49 -0.77 10.97
C THR A 23 -7.30 -0.29 9.76
N ARG A 24 -6.78 -0.45 8.55
CA ARG A 24 -7.42 0.00 7.31
C ARG A 24 -7.18 -0.97 6.16
N GLU A 25 -8.10 -0.97 5.21
CA GLU A 25 -7.97 -1.78 4.01
C GLU A 25 -7.04 -1.10 2.99
N ALA A 26 -6.21 -1.91 2.33
CA ALA A 26 -5.49 -1.57 1.12
C ALA A 26 -5.99 -2.48 -0.01
N THR A 27 -6.31 -1.89 -1.15
CA THR A 27 -6.82 -2.60 -2.31
C THR A 27 -5.69 -2.77 -3.32
N ILE A 28 -5.55 -3.97 -3.88
CA ILE A 28 -4.66 -4.19 -4.99
C ILE A 28 -5.28 -3.63 -6.28
N SER A 29 -4.47 -3.34 -7.27
CA SER A 29 -4.90 -3.03 -8.62
C SER A 29 -3.95 -3.81 -9.53
N GLY A 30 -4.46 -4.90 -10.09
CA GLY A 30 -3.75 -5.66 -11.11
C GLY A 30 -3.82 -4.90 -12.44
N SER A 31 -2.70 -4.81 -13.13
CA SER A 31 -2.62 -4.29 -14.49
C SER A 31 -2.53 -5.45 -15.48
N ALA A 32 -2.95 -5.24 -16.73
CA ALA A 32 -3.02 -6.26 -17.78
C ALA A 32 -1.64 -6.88 -18.11
N ASP A 33 -0.55 -6.22 -17.76
CA ASP A 33 0.83 -6.67 -17.88
C ASP A 33 1.29 -7.58 -16.72
N GLY A 34 0.37 -8.01 -15.85
CA GLY A 34 0.66 -8.89 -14.72
C GLY A 34 1.39 -8.20 -13.58
N ARG A 35 1.35 -6.87 -13.52
CA ARG A 35 1.92 -6.08 -12.42
C ARG A 35 0.87 -5.65 -11.41
N TYR A 36 1.30 -5.41 -10.19
CA TYR A 36 0.43 -5.11 -9.05
C TYR A 36 0.81 -3.78 -8.41
N ALA A 37 -0.16 -2.89 -8.26
CA ALA A 37 -0.03 -1.69 -7.43
C ALA A 37 -1.01 -1.79 -6.25
N LEU A 38 -0.69 -1.13 -5.14
CA LEU A 38 -1.59 -1.00 -3.99
C LEU A 38 -2.08 0.42 -3.85
N ARG A 39 -3.35 0.56 -3.49
CA ARG A 39 -3.95 1.80 -3.03
C ARG A 39 -4.35 1.69 -1.57
N PHE A 40 -3.86 2.63 -0.76
CA PHE A 40 -4.17 2.72 0.66
C PHE A 40 -4.74 4.08 0.98
N ARG A 41 -5.78 4.12 1.82
CA ARG A 41 -6.39 5.37 2.29
C ARG A 41 -6.60 5.33 3.80
N TYR A 42 -6.11 6.36 4.48
CA TYR A 42 -6.32 6.57 5.91
C TYR A 42 -6.51 8.06 6.20
N GLU A 43 -7.67 8.42 6.75
CA GLU A 43 -8.08 9.83 6.92
C GLU A 43 -7.95 10.64 5.62
N ARG A 44 -7.00 11.59 5.58
CA ARG A 44 -6.68 12.41 4.40
C ARG A 44 -5.49 11.88 3.59
N LEU A 45 -4.77 10.89 4.12
CA LEU A 45 -3.64 10.26 3.45
C LEU A 45 -4.15 9.27 2.40
N VAL A 46 -3.73 9.46 1.15
CA VAL A 46 -3.93 8.50 0.05
C VAL A 46 -2.56 8.15 -0.50
N LEU A 47 -2.23 6.86 -0.47
CA LEU A 47 -1.00 6.32 -1.04
C LEU A 47 -1.31 5.39 -2.19
N THR A 48 -0.45 5.44 -3.20
CA THR A 48 -0.46 4.49 -4.30
C THR A 48 0.98 4.08 -4.55
N THR A 49 1.24 2.77 -4.51
CA THR A 49 2.57 2.23 -4.80
C THR A 49 2.80 2.24 -6.30
N THR A 50 4.06 2.12 -6.72
CA THR A 50 4.33 1.80 -8.12
C THR A 50 3.81 0.39 -8.43
N SER A 51 3.65 0.05 -9.70
CA SER A 51 3.34 -1.32 -10.10
C SER A 51 4.58 -2.20 -9.89
N HIS A 52 4.44 -3.36 -9.27
CA HIS A 52 5.49 -4.33 -8.96
C HIS A 52 5.18 -5.69 -9.59
N ALA A 53 6.18 -6.57 -9.67
CA ALA A 53 6.01 -7.92 -10.23
C ALA A 53 5.22 -8.87 -9.31
N SER A 54 5.06 -8.52 -8.02
CA SER A 54 4.30 -9.30 -7.06
C SER A 54 3.51 -8.40 -6.10
N GLU A 55 2.42 -8.95 -5.54
CA GLU A 55 1.63 -8.29 -4.50
C GLU A 55 2.45 -8.02 -3.23
N ALA A 56 3.36 -8.95 -2.89
CA ALA A 56 4.25 -8.83 -1.73
C ALA A 56 5.22 -7.65 -1.87
N ASP A 57 5.77 -7.41 -3.07
CA ASP A 57 6.66 -6.28 -3.30
C ASP A 57 5.91 -4.94 -3.26
N ALA A 58 4.68 -4.92 -3.80
CA ALA A 58 3.82 -3.75 -3.67
C ALA A 58 3.43 -3.48 -2.21
N LEU A 59 3.15 -4.49 -1.40
CA LEU A 59 2.94 -4.33 0.04
C LEU A 59 4.19 -3.76 0.73
N ARG A 60 5.38 -4.28 0.44
CA ARG A 60 6.63 -3.77 1.00
C ARG A 60 6.87 -2.30 0.65
N ASP A 61 6.58 -1.88 -0.58
CA ASP A 61 6.65 -0.48 -0.98
C ASP A 61 5.66 0.40 -0.20
N LEU A 62 4.41 -0.07 0.01
CA LEU A 62 3.44 0.63 0.86
C LEU A 62 3.93 0.78 2.30
N ILE A 63 4.41 -0.31 2.90
CA ILE A 63 4.94 -0.31 4.27
C ILE A 63 6.12 0.64 4.39
N HIS A 64 7.05 0.58 3.44
CA HIS A 64 8.17 1.51 3.38
C HIS A 64 7.64 2.96 3.32
N GLN A 65 6.73 3.27 2.40
CA GLN A 65 6.07 4.58 2.31
C GLN A 65 5.41 5.06 3.61
N LEU A 66 4.84 4.16 4.42
CA LEU A 66 4.25 4.49 5.71
C LEU A 66 5.32 4.73 6.78
N HIS A 67 6.34 3.87 6.88
CA HIS A 67 7.50 4.08 7.76
C HIS A 67 8.18 5.44 7.52
N GLN A 68 8.32 5.81 6.25
CA GLN A 68 8.86 7.10 5.79
C GLN A 68 8.09 8.31 6.30
N ARG A 69 6.83 8.11 6.69
CA ARG A 69 5.92 9.14 7.24
C ARG A 69 5.81 9.07 8.76
N GLY A 70 6.54 8.15 9.41
CA GLY A 70 6.57 8.01 10.86
C GLY A 70 5.63 6.94 11.43
N TYR A 71 4.96 6.16 10.57
CA TYR A 71 4.15 5.04 11.00
C TYR A 71 5.07 3.91 11.48
N THR A 72 4.61 3.11 12.45
CA THR A 72 5.40 2.04 13.08
C THR A 72 4.52 0.83 13.41
N GLN A 73 5.14 -0.26 13.85
CA GLN A 73 4.50 -1.52 14.23
C GLN A 73 3.56 -2.03 13.12
N LEU A 74 3.99 -1.82 11.87
CA LEU A 74 3.15 -2.11 10.73
C LEU A 74 3.03 -3.61 10.52
N ARG A 75 1.81 -4.05 10.25
CA ARG A 75 1.49 -5.44 9.89
C ARG A 75 0.40 -5.48 8.85
N THR A 76 0.43 -6.52 8.03
CA THR A 76 -0.58 -6.74 6.99
C THR A 76 -1.15 -8.13 7.04
N ARG A 77 -2.40 -8.29 6.63
CA ARG A 77 -3.05 -9.59 6.50
C ARG A 77 -3.92 -9.60 5.25
N LEU A 78 -3.87 -10.67 4.47
CA LEU A 78 -4.80 -10.84 3.35
C LEU A 78 -6.22 -11.01 3.90
N HIS A 79 -7.13 -10.15 3.47
CA HIS A 79 -8.51 -10.11 3.95
C HIS A 79 -9.48 -10.72 2.95
N PHE A 80 -9.27 -10.45 1.66
CA PHE A 80 -10.00 -11.05 0.56
C PHE A 80 -9.06 -11.45 -0.57
N ARG A 81 -9.25 -12.64 -1.13
CA ARG A 81 -8.68 -13.05 -2.42
C ARG A 81 -9.79 -13.04 -3.46
N GLY A 82 -9.82 -12.01 -4.29
CA GLY A 82 -10.98 -11.69 -5.13
C GLY A 82 -12.26 -11.55 -4.30
N THR A 83 -13.24 -12.42 -4.58
CA THR A 83 -14.52 -12.49 -3.84
C THR A 83 -14.46 -13.36 -2.59
N VAL A 84 -13.40 -14.13 -2.39
CA VAL A 84 -13.28 -15.08 -1.27
C VAL A 84 -12.76 -14.36 -0.02
N TYR A 85 -13.54 -14.41 1.05
CA TYR A 85 -13.14 -13.91 2.37
C TYR A 85 -12.14 -14.84 3.04
N LEU A 86 -10.97 -14.32 3.41
CA LEU A 86 -9.90 -15.09 4.07
C LEU A 86 -9.52 -14.54 5.45
N GLY A 87 -10.25 -13.55 5.95
CA GLY A 87 -9.80 -12.72 7.07
C GLY A 87 -9.40 -13.44 8.36
N ASN A 88 -9.97 -14.61 8.66
CA ASN A 88 -9.62 -15.39 9.86
C ASN A 88 -8.68 -16.57 9.59
N GLN A 89 -8.31 -16.80 8.33
CA GLN A 89 -7.46 -17.94 7.93
C GLN A 89 -6.02 -17.51 7.66
N GLU A 90 -5.81 -16.23 7.34
CA GLU A 90 -4.49 -15.71 7.00
C GLU A 90 -3.79 -15.09 8.22
N GLU A 91 -2.48 -15.32 8.32
CA GLU A 91 -1.64 -14.78 9.39
C GLU A 91 -1.34 -13.29 9.18
N TRP A 92 -1.09 -12.57 10.27
CA TRP A 92 -0.53 -11.24 10.19
C TRP A 92 0.96 -11.32 9.85
N VAL A 93 1.34 -10.72 8.73
CA VAL A 93 2.73 -10.48 8.37
C VAL A 93 3.19 -9.20 9.03
N GLU A 94 4.14 -9.30 9.94
CA GLU A 94 4.74 -8.16 10.64
C GLU A 94 5.91 -7.56 9.86
N TYR A 95 6.04 -6.24 9.93
CA TYR A 95 7.15 -5.50 9.31
C TYR A 95 7.92 -4.76 10.40
N PRO A 96 9.24 -5.01 10.54
CA PRO A 96 10.04 -4.38 11.58
C PRO A 96 10.17 -2.88 11.35
N ASP A 97 10.13 -2.12 12.45
CA ASP A 97 10.34 -0.68 12.41
C ASP A 97 11.74 -0.33 11.89
N PRO A 98 11.88 0.75 11.10
CA PRO A 98 13.20 1.21 10.68
C PRO A 98 14.01 1.68 11.89
N LEU A 99 15.30 1.33 11.93
CA LEU A 99 16.23 1.79 12.96
C LEU A 99 16.17 3.32 13.09
N GLN A 100 16.00 3.80 14.33
CA GLN A 100 15.82 5.23 14.62
C GLN A 100 17.04 6.04 14.15
N GLY A 101 16.91 6.67 12.98
CA GLY A 101 17.99 7.39 12.30
C GLY A 101 17.76 7.56 10.80
N GLN A 102 16.98 6.67 10.18
CA GLN A 102 16.65 6.74 8.75
C GLN A 102 15.42 7.64 8.44
N LYS A 103 14.91 8.40 9.42
CA LYS A 103 13.66 9.20 9.32
C LYS A 103 13.72 10.41 8.35
N ARG A 104 14.80 10.58 7.56
CA ARG A 104 15.00 11.80 6.75
C ARG A 104 15.78 11.61 5.44
N GLY A 105 15.79 10.43 4.84
CA GLY A 105 16.75 10.08 3.77
C GLY A 105 16.29 10.05 2.31
N TRP A 106 14.99 9.93 1.99
CA TRP A 106 14.59 9.56 0.60
C TRP A 106 13.77 10.60 -0.19
N LYS A 107 13.38 11.73 0.44
CA LYS A 107 12.50 12.75 -0.17
C LYS A 107 13.03 13.33 -1.49
N ALA A 108 14.32 13.13 -1.80
CA ALA A 108 14.95 13.60 -3.04
C ALA A 108 14.62 12.75 -4.29
N TRP A 109 14.28 11.46 -4.16
CA TRP A 109 14.08 10.60 -5.33
C TRP A 109 12.64 10.61 -5.86
N ILE A 110 11.63 10.78 -5.00
CA ILE A 110 10.21 10.67 -5.38
C ILE A 110 9.73 11.81 -6.28
N ARG A 111 10.33 13.02 -6.17
CA ARG A 111 9.93 14.16 -7.01
C ARG A 111 10.19 13.93 -8.51
N ARG A 112 11.00 12.94 -8.90
CA ARG A 112 11.36 12.68 -10.30
C ARG A 112 10.38 11.74 -11.04
N LEU A 113 9.58 10.96 -10.33
CA LEU A 113 8.68 9.96 -10.95
C LEU A 113 7.21 10.40 -11.09
N TRP A 114 6.83 11.56 -10.55
CA TRP A 114 5.44 12.05 -10.51
C TRP A 114 5.11 13.05 -11.63
N LYS A 115 5.85 13.04 -12.74
CA LYS A 115 5.63 13.93 -13.89
C LYS A 115 5.54 13.16 -15.22
N LYS A 116 4.78 12.08 -15.22
CA LYS A 116 4.24 11.29 -16.35
C LYS A 116 3.21 10.40 -15.66
N ASP A 117 1.92 10.70 -15.60
CA ASP A 117 0.98 10.72 -16.72
C ASP A 117 -0.27 11.55 -16.34
N PHE A 118 -0.27 12.85 -16.64
CA PHE A 118 -1.49 13.66 -16.60
C PHE A 118 -1.45 14.70 -17.72
N GLY A 119 -2.35 14.55 -18.70
CA GLY A 119 -2.57 15.43 -19.86
C GLY A 119 -1.83 14.94 -21.11
N GLU A 120 -2.45 14.67 -22.26
CA GLU A 120 -3.65 15.28 -22.86
C GLU A 120 -4.42 14.25 -23.71
N SER A 121 -5.75 14.32 -23.65
CA SER A 121 -6.67 13.77 -24.64
C SER A 121 -6.66 14.65 -25.90
N PRO A 122 -6.70 14.10 -27.13
CA PRO A 122 -7.04 14.87 -28.31
C PRO A 122 -8.57 14.84 -28.54
N GLY A 123 -9.15 16.01 -28.76
CA GLY A 123 -10.55 16.21 -29.12
C GLY A 123 -10.92 17.68 -29.08
#